data_AF-A0A831LLR3-F1
#
_entry.id   AF-A0A831LLR3-F1
#
_cell.length_a   1.000
_cell.length_b   1.000
_cell.length_c   1.000
_cell.angle_alpha   90.00
_cell.angle_beta   90.00
_cell.angle_gamma   90.00
#
_symmetry.space_group_name_H-M   'P 1'
#
loop_
_entity.id
_entity.type
_entity.pdbx_description
1 polymer ?
#
loop_
_entity_poly.entity_id
_entity_poly.type
_entity_poly.pdbx_seq_one_letter_code
_entity_poly.pdbx_strand_id
1 'polypeptide(L)'
;AVLAMAVVALAAFFGLSYVSSPSVCKAAVAVLQNPGSELVVWGRFRYSNDSQYVYLSCGLTIPRSSIRIEKTEGVLRVGSTADGLLYIR
;
A
#
# COMPACT_ATOMS: atom_id res chain seq x y z
N ALA A 1 22.57 25.99 14.37
CA ALA A 1 22.94 24.80 13.58
C ALA A 1 22.23 23.52 14.06
N VAL A 2 22.29 23.17 15.35
CA VAL A 2 21.73 21.90 15.87
C VAL A 2 20.21 21.77 15.67
N LEU A 3 19.45 22.85 15.89
CA LEU A 3 17.99 22.87 15.67
C LEU A 3 17.58 22.57 14.23
N ALA A 4 18.32 23.09 13.24
CA ALA A 4 18.03 22.83 11.83
C ALA A 4 18.27 21.36 11.47
N MET A 5 19.35 20.75 11.97
CA MET A 5 19.63 19.33 11.76
C MET A 5 18.57 18.44 12.43
N ALA A 6 18.10 18.81 13.62
CA ALA A 6 17.02 18.09 14.29
C ALA A 6 15.69 18.16 13.51
N VAL A 7 15.36 19.31 12.93
CA VAL A 7 14.15 19.49 12.11
C VAL A 7 14.23 18.70 10.81
N VAL A 8 15.39 18.68 10.13
CA VAL A 8 15.60 17.88 8.91
C VAL A 8 15.54 16.38 9.22
N ALA A 9 16.14 15.95 10.32
CA ALA A 9 16.02 14.56 10.77
C ALA A 9 14.57 14.18 11.05
N LEU A 10 13.82 15.00 11.80
CA LEU A 10 12.38 14.77 12.01
C LEU A 10 11.61 14.70 10.68
N ALA A 11 11.83 15.65 9.78
CA ALA A 11 11.15 15.67 8.48
C ALA A 11 11.46 14.42 7.64
N ALA A 12 12.69 13.92 7.67
CA ALA A 12 13.07 12.67 7.02
C ALA A 12 12.38 11.45 7.69
N PHE A 13 12.33 11.40 9.02
CA PHE A 13 11.65 10.35 9.76
C PHE A 13 10.13 10.34 9.51
N PHE A 14 9.49 11.50 9.47
CA PHE A 14 8.08 11.62 9.12
C PHE A 14 7.84 11.32 7.64
N GLY A 15 8.72 11.77 6.72
CA GLY A 15 8.65 11.43 5.29
C GLY A 15 8.74 9.92 5.03
N LEU A 16 9.61 9.20 5.73
CA LEU A 16 9.73 7.73 5.65
C LEU A 16 8.54 7.02 6.30
N SER A 17 7.92 7.62 7.32
CA SER A 17 6.76 7.07 8.01
C SER A 17 5.47 7.12 7.18
N TYR A 18 5.45 7.91 6.10
CA TYR A 18 4.32 8.04 5.18
C TYR A 18 4.28 6.97 4.08
N VAL A 19 5.29 6.10 4.03
CA VAL A 19 5.42 5.08 2.98
C VAL A 19 4.86 3.74 3.45
N SER A 20 4.07 3.10 2.57
CA SER A 20 3.58 1.73 2.75
C SER A 20 4.75 0.76 3.00
N SER A 21 4.53 -0.22 3.89
CA SER A 21 5.49 -1.27 4.19
C SER A 21 5.86 -2.03 2.90
N PRO A 22 7.16 -2.22 2.61
CA PRO A 22 7.62 -2.85 1.36
C PRO A 22 7.10 -4.28 1.17
N SER A 23 6.79 -4.99 2.26
CA SER A 23 6.11 -6.29 2.25
C SER A 23 4.74 -6.23 1.59
N VAL A 24 3.91 -5.25 1.95
CA VAL A 24 2.56 -5.05 1.42
C VAL A 24 2.63 -4.63 -0.05
N CYS A 25 3.60 -3.79 -0.41
CA CYS A 25 3.84 -3.36 -1.78
C CYS A 25 4.17 -4.55 -2.70
N LYS A 26 5.12 -5.40 -2.27
CA LYS A 26 5.51 -6.59 -3.02
C LYS A 26 4.36 -7.59 -3.12
N ALA A 27 3.58 -7.75 -2.05
CA ALA A 27 2.41 -8.62 -2.08
C ALA A 27 1.37 -8.14 -3.09
N ALA A 28 1.05 -6.84 -3.11
CA ALA A 28 0.10 -6.26 -4.06
C ALA A 28 0.55 -6.48 -5.52
N VAL A 29 1.83 -6.27 -5.83
CA VAL A 29 2.38 -6.53 -7.18
C VAL A 29 2.30 -8.02 -7.54
N ALA A 30 2.76 -8.90 -6.65
CA ALA A 30 2.80 -10.33 -6.91
C ALA A 30 1.40 -10.91 -7.16
N VAL A 31 0.42 -10.41 -6.42
CA VAL A 31 -0.99 -10.80 -6.50
C VAL A 31 -1.67 -10.30 -7.78
N LEU A 32 -1.30 -9.12 -8.28
CA LEU A 32 -1.74 -8.63 -9.58
C LEU A 32 -1.14 -9.42 -10.74
N GLN A 33 0.11 -9.87 -10.61
CA GLN A 33 0.78 -10.72 -11.61
C GLN A 33 0.23 -12.15 -11.62
N ASN A 34 -0.36 -12.61 -10.51
CA ASN A 34 -0.91 -13.96 -10.35
C ASN A 34 -2.37 -13.88 -9.88
N PRO A 35 -3.33 -13.65 -10.79
CA PRO A 35 -4.75 -13.57 -10.43
C PRO A 35 -5.22 -14.86 -9.75
N GLY A 36 -6.05 -14.73 -8.72
CA GLY A 36 -6.49 -15.84 -7.87
C GLY A 36 -5.54 -16.19 -6.70
N SER A 37 -4.38 -15.53 -6.59
CA SER A 37 -3.48 -15.71 -5.45
C SER A 37 -3.82 -14.80 -4.26
N GLU A 38 -3.52 -15.27 -3.05
CA GLU A 38 -3.65 -14.52 -1.79
C GLU A 38 -2.32 -14.62 -1.03
N LEU A 39 -1.84 -13.48 -0.53
CA LEU A 39 -0.64 -13.36 0.29
C LEU A 39 -0.99 -12.70 1.61
N VAL A 40 -0.57 -13.32 2.71
CA VAL A 40 -0.71 -12.76 4.05
C VAL A 40 0.59 -12.06 4.43
N VAL A 41 0.50 -10.77 4.70
CA VAL A 41 1.65 -9.92 5.03
C VAL A 41 1.34 -9.05 6.23
N TRP A 42 2.33 -8.88 7.10
CA TRP A 42 2.23 -7.89 8.17
C TRP A 42 2.83 -6.56 7.70
N GLY A 43 2.11 -5.48 7.96
CA GLY A 43 2.57 -4.14 7.65
C GLY A 43 1.46 -3.12 7.66
N ARG A 44 1.76 -1.95 7.12
CA ARG A 44 0.81 -0.87 6.91
C ARG A 44 0.89 -0.39 5.48
N PHE A 45 -0.20 0.07 4.90
CA PHE A 45 -0.16 0.75 3.61
C PHE A 45 -1.06 1.97 3.64
N ARG A 46 -0.69 2.94 2.80
CA ARG A 46 -1.44 4.17 2.60
C ARG A 46 -1.87 4.22 1.15
N TYR A 47 -3.10 4.64 0.93
CA TYR A 47 -3.63 4.89 -0.40
C TYR A 47 -4.27 6.28 -0.43
N SER A 48 -4.23 6.89 -1.59
CA SER A 48 -5.09 8.01 -1.96
C SER A 48 -6.03 7.55 -3.06
N ASN A 49 -7.18 8.19 -3.19
CA ASN A 49 -8.16 7.86 -4.21
C ASN A 49 -8.63 9.13 -4.91
N ASP A 50 -8.96 8.97 -6.18
CA ASP A 50 -9.68 9.94 -6.98
C ASP A 50 -11.04 9.34 -7.39
N SER A 51 -11.76 10.02 -8.28
CA SER A 51 -13.01 9.57 -8.89
C SER A 51 -12.87 8.23 -9.61
N GLN A 52 -11.73 7.96 -10.26
CA GLN A 52 -11.53 6.78 -11.09
C GLN A 52 -10.48 5.80 -10.58
N TYR A 53 -9.46 6.27 -9.84
CA TYR A 53 -8.29 5.46 -9.49
C TYR A 53 -8.00 5.48 -7.99
N VAL A 54 -7.38 4.40 -7.51
CA VAL A 54 -6.74 4.29 -6.21
C VAL A 54 -5.24 4.23 -6.42
N TYR A 55 -4.56 5.19 -5.84
CA TYR A 55 -3.11 5.31 -5.84
C TYR A 55 -2.58 4.77 -4.52
N LEU A 56 -1.92 3.62 -4.56
CA LEU A 56 -1.20 3.11 -3.43
C LEU A 56 0.13 3.87 -3.32
N SER A 57 0.56 4.18 -2.09
CA SER A 57 1.81 4.93 -1.87
C SER A 57 3.06 4.17 -2.36
N CYS A 58 2.91 2.94 -2.84
CA CYS A 58 3.94 2.11 -3.44
C CYS A 58 4.11 2.33 -4.94
N GLY A 59 3.41 3.31 -5.52
CA GLY A 59 3.47 3.62 -6.95
C GLY A 59 2.55 2.76 -7.81
N LEU A 60 1.62 2.02 -7.19
CA LEU A 60 0.58 1.31 -7.94
C LEU A 60 -0.66 2.17 -8.11
N THR A 61 -1.14 2.22 -9.34
CA THR A 61 -2.40 2.84 -9.72
C THR A 61 -3.36 1.74 -10.13
N ILE A 62 -4.47 1.60 -9.42
CA ILE A 62 -5.48 0.56 -9.65
C ILE A 62 -6.84 1.23 -9.86
N PRO A 63 -7.62 0.81 -10.87
CA PRO A 63 -8.99 1.30 -11.04
C PRO A 63 -9.81 1.10 -9.76
N ARG A 64 -10.62 2.09 -9.38
CA ARG A 64 -11.43 2.01 -8.16
C ARG A 64 -12.48 0.90 -8.22
N SER A 65 -12.93 0.54 -9.43
CA SER A 65 -13.82 -0.59 -9.67
C SER A 65 -13.14 -1.95 -9.42
N SER A 66 -11.82 -2.01 -9.43
CA SER A 66 -11.04 -3.25 -9.33
C SER A 66 -10.25 -3.39 -8.03
N ILE A 67 -10.66 -2.67 -6.97
CA ILE A 67 -10.03 -2.78 -5.66
C ILE A 67 -11.00 -2.67 -4.49
N ARG A 68 -10.84 -3.51 -3.47
CA ARG A 68 -11.59 -3.46 -2.21
C ARG A 68 -10.64 -3.43 -1.01
N ILE A 69 -10.67 -2.35 -0.24
CA ILE A 69 -9.81 -2.15 0.93
C ILE A 69 -10.68 -2.18 2.19
N GLU A 70 -10.43 -3.14 3.07
CA GLU A 70 -11.11 -3.31 4.36
C GLU A 70 -10.21 -2.89 5.53
N LYS A 71 -8.89 -3.07 5.39
CA LYS A 71 -7.91 -2.76 6.43
C LYS A 71 -6.64 -2.19 5.84
N THR A 72 -5.96 -1.31 6.57
CA THR A 72 -4.74 -0.61 6.12
C THR A 72 -3.50 -0.93 6.95
N GLU A 73 -3.64 -1.61 8.09
CA GLU A 73 -2.53 -1.91 8.98
C GLU A 73 -2.67 -3.24 9.74
N GLY A 74 -1.55 -3.78 10.22
CA GLY A 74 -1.46 -5.03 10.96
C GLY A 74 -1.23 -6.22 10.04
N VAL A 75 -1.85 -7.36 10.36
CA VAL A 75 -1.89 -8.52 9.43
C VAL A 75 -2.90 -8.20 8.34
N LEU A 76 -2.42 -8.19 7.10
CA LEU A 76 -3.18 -7.89 5.89
C LEU A 76 -3.16 -9.11 4.96
N ARG A 77 -4.33 -9.46 4.45
CA ARG A 77 -4.55 -10.44 3.38
C ARG A 77 -4.71 -9.69 2.08
N VAL A 78 -3.66 -9.70 1.27
CA VAL A 78 -3.64 -9.08 -0.06
C VAL A 78 -3.89 -10.17 -1.07
N GLY A 79 -5.00 -10.11 -1.80
CA GLY A 79 -5.35 -11.12 -2.80
C GLY A 79 -6.00 -10.52 -4.03
N SER A 80 -6.10 -11.32 -5.09
CA SER A 80 -6.76 -10.96 -6.35
C SER A 80 -7.78 -12.02 -6.68
N THR A 81 -8.98 -11.63 -7.09
CA THR A 81 -9.97 -12.59 -7.59
C THR A 81 -9.55 -13.15 -8.94
N ALA A 82 -10.21 -14.21 -9.40
CA ALA A 82 -10.01 -14.74 -10.75
C ALA A 82 -10.30 -13.69 -11.84
N ASP A 83 -11.16 -12.72 -11.54
CA ASP A 83 -11.51 -11.59 -12.42
C ASP A 83 -10.52 -10.41 -12.32
N GLY A 84 -9.44 -10.54 -11.55
CA GLY A 84 -8.42 -9.50 -11.38
C GLY A 84 -8.76 -8.40 -10.38
N LEU A 85 -9.79 -8.57 -9.54
CA LEU A 85 -10.14 -7.61 -8.51
C LEU A 85 -9.21 -7.76 -7.31
N LEU A 86 -8.45 -6.71 -7.00
CA LEU A 86 -7.57 -6.71 -5.84
C LEU A 86 -8.38 -6.49 -4.56
N TYR A 87 -8.06 -7.22 -3.50
CA TYR A 87 -8.64 -6.98 -2.17
C TYR A 87 -7.56 -6.97 -1.10
N ILE A 88 -7.75 -6.13 -0.08
CA ILE A 88 -6.85 -6.05 1.08
C ILE A 88 -7.71 -6.03 2.35
N ARG A 89 -7.55 -7.06 3.20
CA ARG A 89 -8.34 -7.26 4.43
C ARG A 89 -7.48 -7.47 5.67
#